data_AF-A0A6J8DQD0-F1
#
_entry.id   AF-A0A6J8DQD0-F1
#
_cell.length_a   1.000
_cell.length_b   1.000
_cell.length_c   1.000
_cell.angle_alpha   90.00
_cell.angle_beta   90.00
_cell.angle_gamma   90.00
#
_symmetry.space_group_name_H-M   'P 1'
#
loop_
_entity.id
_entity.type
_entity.pdbx_description
1 polymer ?
#
loop_
_entity_poly.entity_id
_entity_poly.type
_entity_poly.pdbx_seq_one_letter_code
_entity_poly.pdbx_strand_id
1 'polypeptide(L)'
;MEDMENHTFKENRNGCSFEVIYGDTFEDKSVVFNGDANLELNVLTGKVTLGSSGKFLKNKISSKKQLRITLTAEYIMLYKELEMKHFQSAISNTKANATHIVTAIEYGTNVAFAFERSISNSEDMQEIKGELTGMIDCIPSFHASGKAEISMKNMDKQKAENISCKFYGDIILPFNPTTYEEAVRVYKELPSYIKEGKAVPVTVWLYPIHKRITPENKVLQIINKEKMKEAVIALDDLQRIFVSCNDIMSGQAYVHIPEIKFKIDKFRRSVQHFQEDFQDQVRNYLLNEDNQSTDKCHRGRIR
;
A
#
# COMPACT_ATOMS: atom_id res chain seq x y z
N MET A 1 3.16 -18.69 16.18
CA MET A 1 4.24 -18.72 15.18
C MET A 1 5.06 -20.00 15.34
N GLU A 2 5.36 -20.43 16.57
CA GLU A 2 6.02 -21.74 16.86
C GLU A 2 5.31 -22.96 16.26
N ASP A 3 3.97 -23.06 16.30
CA ASP A 3 3.26 -24.22 15.72
C ASP A 3 3.40 -24.35 14.20
N MET A 4 3.77 -23.27 13.50
CA MET A 4 3.96 -23.25 12.06
C MET A 4 5.34 -23.75 11.61
N GLU A 5 6.27 -24.01 12.53
CA GLU A 5 7.63 -24.43 12.14
C GLU A 5 7.74 -25.95 11.95
N ASN A 6 6.95 -26.74 12.69
CA ASN A 6 7.11 -28.19 12.78
C ASN A 6 5.92 -29.01 12.23
N HIS A 7 4.77 -28.39 11.95
CA HIS A 7 3.51 -29.08 11.64
C HIS A 7 2.80 -28.53 10.39
N THR A 8 3.58 -28.20 9.36
CA THR A 8 3.08 -27.52 8.16
C THR A 8 3.40 -28.25 6.87
N PHE A 9 2.42 -28.30 5.98
CA PHE A 9 2.64 -28.53 4.56
C PHE A 9 3.42 -27.36 3.96
N LYS A 10 4.38 -27.66 3.08
CA LYS A 10 5.22 -26.67 2.39
C LYS A 10 5.18 -26.91 0.89
N GLU A 11 4.93 -25.85 0.13
CA GLU A 11 4.90 -25.85 -1.33
C GLU A 11 5.74 -24.70 -1.86
N ASN A 12 6.75 -25.01 -2.67
CA ASN A 12 7.49 -23.97 -3.39
C ASN A 12 6.59 -23.39 -4.48
N ARG A 13 6.52 -22.07 -4.56
CA ARG A 13 5.75 -21.34 -5.59
C ARG A 13 6.69 -20.47 -6.38
N ASN A 14 6.40 -20.30 -7.66
CA ASN A 14 7.08 -19.35 -8.54
C ASN A 14 6.03 -18.39 -9.11
N GLY A 15 5.34 -17.69 -8.22
CA GLY A 15 4.29 -16.73 -8.58
C GLY A 15 4.87 -15.33 -8.76
N CYS A 16 4.47 -14.63 -9.81
CA CYS A 16 4.78 -13.22 -9.98
C CYS A 16 3.52 -12.49 -10.45
N SER A 17 3.18 -11.39 -9.80
CA SER A 17 2.07 -10.53 -10.20
C SER A 17 2.49 -9.07 -10.19
N PHE A 18 1.88 -8.28 -11.05
CA PHE A 18 2.16 -6.87 -11.23
C PHE A 18 0.87 -6.09 -11.25
N GLU A 19 0.90 -4.89 -10.69
CA GLU A 19 -0.26 -4.02 -10.64
C GLU A 19 0.16 -2.56 -10.75
N VAL A 20 -0.54 -1.82 -11.59
CA VAL A 20 -0.32 -0.39 -11.80
C VAL A 20 -1.43 0.39 -11.10
N ILE A 21 -1.05 1.28 -10.20
CA ILE A 21 -1.95 2.14 -9.43
C ILE A 21 -1.91 3.54 -10.03
N TYR A 22 -3.06 4.00 -10.51
CA TYR A 22 -3.23 5.29 -11.18
C TYR A 22 -3.71 6.38 -10.23
N GLY A 23 -2.80 6.86 -9.40
CA GLY A 23 -3.12 7.89 -8.42
C GLY A 23 -2.35 7.66 -7.14
N ASP A 24 -2.83 8.31 -6.08
CA ASP A 24 -2.13 8.34 -4.80
C ASP A 24 -3.06 8.42 -3.59
N THR A 25 -4.38 8.45 -3.81
CA THR A 25 -5.36 8.39 -2.72
C THR A 25 -5.28 7.02 -2.04
N PHE A 26 -5.83 6.94 -0.83
CA PHE A 26 -5.97 5.66 -0.15
C PHE A 26 -6.88 4.72 -0.94
N GLU A 27 -7.97 5.25 -1.49
CA GLU A 27 -8.85 4.50 -2.40
C GLU A 27 -8.09 3.93 -3.62
N ASP A 28 -7.21 4.70 -4.27
CA ASP A 28 -6.39 4.19 -5.38
C ASP A 28 -5.49 3.02 -4.94
N LYS A 29 -4.95 3.11 -3.71
CA LYS A 29 -4.07 2.09 -3.13
C LYS A 29 -4.83 0.92 -2.49
N SER A 30 -6.15 0.99 -2.39
CA SER A 30 -7.00 -0.01 -1.73
C SER A 30 -6.86 -1.41 -2.33
N VAL A 31 -6.47 -1.47 -3.60
CA VAL A 31 -6.23 -2.72 -4.33
C VAL A 31 -5.14 -3.58 -3.68
N VAL A 32 -4.18 -2.94 -3.00
CA VAL A 32 -3.14 -3.59 -2.20
C VAL A 32 -3.73 -4.40 -1.05
N PHE A 33 -4.85 -3.93 -0.49
CA PHE A 33 -5.57 -4.58 0.61
C PHE A 33 -6.64 -5.55 0.13
N ASN A 34 -6.74 -5.83 -1.19
CA ASN A 34 -7.84 -6.59 -1.79
C ASN A 34 -9.23 -6.04 -1.37
N GLY A 35 -9.34 -4.73 -1.18
CA GLY A 35 -10.58 -4.07 -0.74
C GLY A 35 -10.95 -4.27 0.74
N ASP A 36 -10.04 -4.76 1.59
CA ASP A 36 -10.27 -4.82 3.04
C ASP A 36 -10.09 -3.44 3.69
N ALA A 37 -11.20 -2.69 3.76
CA ALA A 37 -11.25 -1.37 4.38
C ALA A 37 -10.87 -1.37 5.88
N ASN A 38 -11.05 -2.49 6.59
CA ASN A 38 -10.63 -2.59 8.00
C ASN A 38 -9.10 -2.60 8.07
N LEU A 39 -8.45 -3.43 7.26
CA LEU A 39 -6.99 -3.48 7.19
C LEU A 39 -6.40 -2.14 6.75
N GLU A 40 -7.01 -1.51 5.75
CA GLU A 40 -6.66 -0.17 5.29
C GLU A 40 -6.72 0.85 6.43
N LEU A 41 -7.85 0.94 7.16
CA LEU A 41 -7.94 1.87 8.30
C LEU A 41 -6.97 1.55 9.43
N ASN A 42 -6.67 0.27 9.69
CA ASN A 42 -5.64 -0.09 10.67
C ASN A 42 -4.26 0.43 10.26
N VAL A 43 -3.96 0.46 8.95
CA VAL A 43 -2.74 1.08 8.42
C VAL A 43 -2.79 2.61 8.56
N LEU A 44 -3.90 3.23 8.18
CA LEU A 44 -4.08 4.69 8.17
C LEU A 44 -4.07 5.30 9.57
N THR A 45 -4.64 4.61 10.54
CA THR A 45 -4.64 5.01 11.95
C THR A 45 -3.36 4.59 12.65
N GLY A 46 -2.40 3.96 11.98
CA GLY A 46 -1.12 3.56 12.58
C GLY A 46 -1.21 2.43 13.59
N LYS A 47 -2.33 1.70 13.63
CA LYS A 47 -2.48 0.49 14.46
C LYS A 47 -1.64 -0.68 13.94
N VAL A 48 -1.37 -0.71 12.63
CA VAL A 48 -0.43 -1.65 12.01
C VAL A 48 0.89 -0.96 11.69
N THR A 49 1.99 -1.61 12.08
CA THR A 49 3.34 -1.23 11.66
C THR A 49 3.60 -1.82 10.29
N LEU A 50 3.99 -0.97 9.33
CA LEU A 50 4.26 -1.37 7.95
C LEU A 50 5.74 -1.78 7.79
N GLY A 51 5.97 -2.82 7.00
CA GLY A 51 7.29 -3.20 6.52
C GLY A 51 7.87 -2.18 5.52
N SER A 52 9.03 -2.49 4.94
CA SER A 52 9.73 -1.56 4.05
C SER A 52 8.93 -1.32 2.77
N SER A 53 8.42 -2.38 2.16
CA SER A 53 7.54 -2.28 0.99
C SER A 53 6.24 -1.55 1.35
N GLY A 54 5.59 -1.85 2.48
CA GLY A 54 4.34 -1.23 2.89
C GLY A 54 4.39 0.30 3.03
N LYS A 55 5.56 0.91 3.26
CA LYS A 55 5.71 2.36 3.47
C LYS A 55 5.16 3.23 2.34
N PHE A 56 5.08 2.74 1.09
CA PHE A 56 4.48 3.53 0.00
C PHE A 56 3.00 3.86 0.27
N LEU A 57 2.30 3.02 1.04
CA LEU A 57 0.88 3.22 1.39
C LEU A 57 0.66 4.52 2.16
N LYS A 58 1.64 4.93 2.98
CA LYS A 58 1.61 6.18 3.74
C LYS A 58 2.29 7.35 3.02
N ASN A 59 2.99 7.09 1.92
CA ASN A 59 3.58 8.17 1.13
C ASN A 59 2.48 8.91 0.36
N LYS A 60 2.57 10.24 0.33
CA LYS A 60 1.56 11.08 -0.30
C LYS A 60 2.20 12.13 -1.21
N ILE A 61 1.51 12.50 -2.29
CA ILE A 61 1.88 13.66 -3.11
C ILE A 61 1.76 14.93 -2.29
N SER A 62 2.57 15.92 -2.63
CA SER A 62 2.66 17.17 -1.87
C SER A 62 1.94 18.34 -2.54
N SER A 63 1.64 18.22 -3.84
CA SER A 63 1.07 19.28 -4.68
C SER A 63 0.01 18.72 -5.65
N LYS A 64 -0.99 19.52 -6.02
CA LYS A 64 -1.94 19.17 -7.10
C LYS A 64 -1.28 19.12 -8.47
N LYS A 65 -0.12 19.76 -8.62
CA LYS A 65 0.68 19.76 -9.86
C LYS A 65 1.62 18.58 -9.94
N GLN A 66 1.41 17.54 -9.13
CA GLN A 66 2.23 16.36 -9.12
C GLN A 66 1.37 15.17 -9.54
N LEU A 67 1.81 14.45 -10.57
CA LEU A 67 1.27 13.14 -10.90
C LEU A 67 2.09 12.05 -10.26
N ARG A 68 1.41 11.00 -9.84
CA ARG A 68 2.03 9.75 -9.41
C ARG A 68 1.32 8.57 -10.05
N ILE A 69 2.11 7.63 -10.54
CA ILE A 69 1.67 6.29 -10.93
C ILE A 69 2.62 5.31 -10.28
N THR A 70 2.08 4.28 -9.63
CA THR A 70 2.88 3.31 -8.89
C THR A 70 2.79 1.95 -9.54
N LEU A 71 3.93 1.40 -9.96
CA LEU A 71 4.04 0.01 -10.37
C LEU A 71 4.41 -0.84 -9.14
N THR A 72 3.57 -1.79 -8.79
CA THR A 72 3.85 -2.77 -7.75
C THR A 72 4.14 -4.14 -8.35
N ALA A 73 5.05 -4.88 -7.71
CA ALA A 73 5.34 -6.25 -8.06
C ALA A 73 5.37 -7.12 -6.81
N GLU A 74 4.75 -8.30 -6.89
CA GLU A 74 4.73 -9.30 -5.84
C GLU A 74 5.29 -10.61 -6.40
N TYR A 75 6.32 -11.13 -5.73
CA TYR A 75 6.93 -12.41 -6.03
C TYR A 75 6.66 -13.38 -4.89
N ILE A 76 5.92 -14.45 -5.16
CA ILE A 76 5.61 -15.51 -4.20
C ILE A 76 6.57 -16.67 -4.41
N MET A 77 7.24 -17.07 -3.34
CA MET A 77 8.31 -18.08 -3.35
C MET A 77 7.91 -19.37 -2.61
N LEU A 78 7.13 -19.23 -1.53
CA LEU A 78 6.84 -20.35 -0.65
C LEU A 78 5.46 -20.19 -0.04
N TYR A 79 4.70 -21.28 -0.03
CA TYR A 79 3.45 -21.40 0.69
C TYR A 79 3.63 -22.39 1.83
N LYS A 80 3.19 -21.99 3.03
CA LYS A 80 3.14 -22.87 4.21
C LYS A 80 1.72 -22.91 4.74
N GLU A 81 1.23 -24.10 5.04
CA GLU A 81 -0.12 -24.31 5.57
C GLU A 81 -0.09 -25.25 6.78
N LEU A 82 -0.87 -24.93 7.81
CA LEU A 82 -1.05 -25.76 8.98
C LEU A 82 -1.74 -27.06 8.59
N GLU A 83 -1.12 -28.20 8.90
CA GLU A 83 -1.73 -29.49 8.60
C GLU A 83 -3.00 -29.72 9.43
N MET A 84 -4.08 -30.18 8.78
CA MET A 84 -5.41 -30.33 9.40
C MET A 84 -5.40 -31.17 10.69
N LYS A 85 -4.55 -32.19 10.79
CA LYS A 85 -4.43 -33.04 11.99
C LYS A 85 -3.95 -32.29 13.24
N HIS A 86 -3.30 -31.14 13.06
CA HIS A 86 -2.82 -30.27 14.15
C HIS A 86 -3.75 -29.09 14.43
N PHE A 87 -4.80 -28.90 13.63
CA PHE A 87 -5.70 -27.76 13.72
C PHE A 87 -6.41 -27.63 15.08
N GLN A 88 -6.96 -28.73 15.60
CA GLN A 88 -7.66 -28.73 16.89
C GLN A 88 -6.70 -28.45 18.06
N SER A 89 -5.47 -28.96 17.98
CA SER A 89 -4.42 -28.67 18.97
C SER A 89 -4.02 -27.20 18.92
N ALA A 90 -3.84 -26.64 17.71
CA ALA A 90 -3.50 -25.23 17.53
C ALA A 90 -4.59 -24.31 18.13
N ILE A 91 -5.87 -24.63 17.93
CA ILE A 91 -6.97 -23.90 18.58
C ILE A 91 -6.90 -24.02 20.11
N SER A 92 -6.71 -25.23 20.62
CA SER A 92 -6.74 -25.49 22.06
C SER A 92 -5.56 -24.86 22.82
N ASN A 93 -4.44 -24.65 22.13
CA ASN A 93 -3.22 -24.02 22.67
C ASN A 93 -3.20 -22.49 22.49
N THR A 94 -4.28 -21.88 22.01
CA THR A 94 -4.35 -20.43 21.84
C THR A 94 -4.34 -19.70 23.19
N LYS A 95 -3.76 -18.50 23.19
CA LYS A 95 -3.84 -17.60 24.35
C LYS A 95 -5.30 -17.18 24.56
N ALA A 96 -5.68 -16.93 25.81
CA ALA A 96 -7.05 -16.58 26.20
C ALA A 96 -7.67 -15.40 25.41
N ASN A 97 -6.85 -14.50 24.87
CA ASN A 97 -7.30 -13.31 24.13
C ASN A 97 -7.11 -13.44 22.61
N ALA A 98 -6.73 -14.61 22.09
CA ALA A 98 -6.57 -14.80 20.67
C ALA A 98 -7.96 -14.88 20.00
N THR A 99 -8.16 -14.10 18.94
CA THR A 99 -9.40 -14.14 18.13
C THR A 99 -9.28 -15.09 16.95
N HIS A 100 -8.06 -15.27 16.43
CA HIS A 100 -7.78 -16.08 15.24
C HIS A 100 -6.52 -16.93 15.39
N ILE A 101 -6.45 -18.02 14.62
CA ILE A 101 -5.23 -18.78 14.36
C ILE A 101 -4.77 -18.54 12.92
N VAL A 102 -3.45 -18.54 12.70
CA VAL A 102 -2.88 -18.53 11.35
C VAL A 102 -2.98 -19.94 10.76
N THR A 103 -3.64 -20.07 9.61
CA THR A 103 -3.79 -21.38 8.94
C THR A 103 -2.86 -21.53 7.75
N ALA A 104 -2.50 -20.43 7.10
CA ALA A 104 -1.54 -20.45 6.01
C ALA A 104 -0.81 -19.12 5.89
N ILE A 105 0.38 -19.15 5.28
CA ILE A 105 1.19 -17.98 4.94
C ILE A 105 1.83 -18.19 3.57
N GLU A 106 1.73 -17.18 2.71
CA GLU A 106 2.61 -17.01 1.56
C GLU A 106 3.79 -16.15 1.96
N TYR A 107 4.98 -16.63 1.62
CA TYR A 107 6.24 -15.93 1.76
C TYR A 107 6.72 -15.49 0.37
N GLY A 108 7.19 -14.26 0.31
CA GLY A 108 7.59 -13.64 -0.92
C GLY A 108 8.32 -12.33 -0.70
N THR A 109 8.28 -11.47 -1.71
CA THR A 109 8.69 -10.08 -1.60
C THR A 109 7.73 -9.18 -2.33
N ASN A 110 7.52 -7.99 -1.78
CA ASN A 110 6.76 -6.92 -2.41
C ASN A 110 7.71 -5.77 -2.73
N VAL A 111 7.49 -5.14 -3.88
CA VAL A 111 8.13 -3.87 -4.23
C VAL A 111 7.12 -2.92 -4.86
N ALA A 112 7.39 -1.62 -4.73
CA ALA A 112 6.65 -0.55 -5.35
C ALA A 112 7.63 0.49 -5.91
N PHE A 113 7.42 0.84 -7.18
CA PHE A 113 8.10 1.92 -7.89
C PHE A 113 7.09 3.04 -8.06
N ALA A 114 7.17 4.06 -7.21
CA ALA A 114 6.32 5.24 -7.30
C ALA A 114 6.97 6.25 -8.25
N PHE A 115 6.46 6.32 -9.48
CA PHE A 115 6.93 7.27 -10.48
C PHE A 115 6.20 8.59 -10.29
N GLU A 116 6.96 9.69 -10.20
CA GLU A 116 6.44 11.03 -9.92
C GLU A 116 6.92 12.01 -10.98
N ARG A 117 5.98 12.81 -11.48
CA ARG A 117 6.26 13.93 -12.39
C ARG A 117 5.54 15.19 -11.93
N SER A 118 6.29 16.27 -11.77
CA SER A 118 5.74 17.60 -11.54
C SER A 118 5.31 18.23 -12.85
N ILE A 119 4.23 19.01 -12.82
CA ILE A 119 3.62 19.67 -13.96
C ILE A 119 3.77 21.18 -13.80
N SER A 120 4.32 21.83 -14.81
CA SER A 120 4.39 23.29 -14.88
C SER A 120 3.05 23.91 -15.28
N ASN A 121 2.88 25.21 -15.07
CA ASN A 121 1.62 25.91 -15.43
C ASN A 121 1.34 25.91 -16.94
N SER A 122 2.35 25.70 -17.78
CA SER A 122 2.25 25.68 -19.24
C SER A 122 1.96 24.31 -19.83
N GLU A 123 2.07 23.24 -19.02
CA GLU A 123 1.85 21.87 -19.46
C GLU A 123 0.40 21.44 -19.21
N ASP A 124 -0.13 20.63 -20.12
CA ASP A 124 -1.45 20.03 -19.95
C ASP A 124 -1.37 18.78 -19.06
N MET A 125 -2.03 18.81 -17.92
CA MET A 125 -2.01 17.71 -16.95
C MET A 125 -2.53 16.39 -17.54
N GLN A 126 -3.52 16.43 -18.42
CA GLN A 126 -4.14 15.23 -18.98
C GLN A 126 -3.23 14.58 -20.02
N GLU A 127 -2.59 15.38 -20.87
CA GLU A 127 -1.54 14.93 -21.80
C GLU A 127 -0.38 14.29 -21.04
N ILE A 128 0.15 14.97 -20.01
CA ILE A 128 1.24 14.45 -19.19
C ILE A 128 0.83 13.15 -18.46
N LYS A 129 -0.42 13.05 -17.99
CA LYS A 129 -0.94 11.82 -17.39
C LYS A 129 -1.01 10.67 -18.38
N GLY A 130 -1.48 10.92 -19.60
CA GLY A 130 -1.55 9.91 -20.66
C GLY A 130 -0.16 9.39 -21.04
N GLU A 131 0.79 10.31 -21.17
CA GLU A 131 2.19 9.98 -21.43
C GLU A 131 2.82 9.13 -20.33
N LEU A 132 2.72 9.58 -19.07
CA LEU A 132 3.28 8.86 -17.92
C LEU A 132 2.69 7.46 -17.79
N THR A 133 1.37 7.34 -18.03
CA THR A 133 0.65 6.05 -18.05
C THR A 133 1.23 5.10 -19.09
N GLY A 134 1.32 5.55 -20.35
CA GLY A 134 1.83 4.72 -21.44
C GLY A 134 3.28 4.24 -21.22
N MET A 135 4.12 5.08 -20.60
CA MET A 135 5.48 4.71 -20.25
C MET A 135 5.53 3.60 -19.18
N ILE A 136 4.74 3.74 -18.11
CA ILE A 136 4.77 2.79 -16.98
C ILE A 136 4.10 1.46 -17.33
N ASP A 137 3.01 1.49 -18.10
CA ASP A 137 2.31 0.27 -18.56
C ASP A 137 3.18 -0.62 -19.45
N CYS A 138 4.19 -0.04 -20.08
CA CYS A 138 5.15 -0.79 -20.88
C CYS A 138 6.16 -1.57 -20.02
N ILE A 139 6.42 -1.15 -18.77
CA ILE A 139 7.47 -1.73 -17.92
C ILE A 139 7.29 -3.23 -17.68
N PRO A 140 6.08 -3.74 -17.34
CA PRO A 140 5.89 -5.17 -17.15
C PRO A 140 6.27 -6.04 -18.35
N SER A 141 6.15 -5.49 -19.57
CA SER A 141 6.51 -6.20 -20.80
C SER A 141 8.02 -6.38 -21.01
N PHE A 142 8.85 -5.68 -20.22
CA PHE A 142 10.31 -5.66 -20.37
C PHE A 142 11.02 -6.92 -19.88
N HIS A 143 10.31 -7.84 -19.23
CA HIS A 143 10.82 -9.19 -18.97
C HIS A 143 11.02 -10.02 -20.25
N ALA A 144 10.36 -9.65 -21.36
CA ALA A 144 10.62 -10.27 -22.66
C ALA A 144 11.91 -9.71 -23.27
N SER A 145 12.89 -10.59 -23.50
CA SER A 145 14.20 -10.23 -24.08
C SER A 145 14.03 -9.33 -25.33
N GLY A 146 14.71 -8.18 -25.35
CA GLY A 146 14.71 -7.22 -26.47
C GLY A 146 13.64 -6.12 -26.43
N LYS A 147 12.47 -6.33 -25.80
CA LYS A 147 11.39 -5.30 -25.79
C LYS A 147 11.77 -4.05 -24.98
N ALA A 148 12.44 -4.24 -23.84
CA ALA A 148 12.90 -3.16 -22.97
C ALA A 148 13.87 -2.21 -23.69
N GLU A 149 14.86 -2.76 -24.40
CA GLU A 149 15.88 -1.98 -25.09
C GLU A 149 15.32 -1.23 -26.29
N ILE A 150 14.34 -1.81 -27.00
CA ILE A 150 13.64 -1.13 -28.09
C ILE A 150 12.76 0.00 -27.54
N SER A 151 11.98 -0.26 -26.49
CA SER A 151 11.14 0.76 -25.86
C SER A 151 11.96 1.90 -25.27
N MET A 152 13.08 1.62 -24.58
CA MET A 152 13.98 2.65 -24.05
C MET A 152 14.66 3.46 -25.15
N LYS A 153 15.03 2.84 -26.30
CA LYS A 153 15.60 3.56 -27.45
C LYS A 153 14.60 4.48 -28.15
N ASN A 154 13.33 4.05 -28.22
CA ASN A 154 12.26 4.80 -28.86
C ASN A 154 11.57 5.80 -27.92
N MET A 155 11.86 5.72 -26.62
CA MET A 155 11.37 6.65 -25.63
C MET A 155 12.03 8.00 -25.83
N ASP A 156 11.22 9.04 -25.82
CA ASP A 156 11.72 10.40 -25.80
C ASP A 156 12.46 10.65 -24.47
N LYS A 157 13.77 10.87 -24.56
CA LYS A 157 14.63 11.09 -23.39
C LYS A 157 14.16 12.27 -22.56
N GLN A 158 13.68 13.32 -23.19
CA GLN A 158 13.21 14.52 -22.49
C GLN A 158 11.98 14.23 -21.62
N LYS A 159 11.13 13.27 -22.05
CA LYS A 159 9.98 12.81 -21.27
C LYS A 159 10.40 12.03 -20.03
N ALA A 160 11.41 11.16 -20.17
CA ALA A 160 11.94 10.35 -19.08
C ALA A 160 12.73 11.15 -18.04
N GLU A 161 13.45 12.20 -18.46
CA GLU A 161 14.24 13.07 -17.57
C GLU A 161 13.39 13.78 -16.51
N ASN A 162 12.12 14.06 -16.80
CA ASN A 162 11.19 14.72 -15.88
C ASN A 162 10.45 13.74 -14.95
N ILE A 163 10.77 12.45 -15.00
CA ILE A 163 10.14 11.42 -14.19
C ILE A 163 11.14 10.95 -13.13
N SER A 164 10.79 11.19 -11.88
CA SER A 164 11.50 10.65 -10.72
C SER A 164 10.88 9.34 -10.27
N CYS A 165 11.66 8.50 -9.58
CA CYS A 165 11.18 7.26 -8.97
C CYS A 165 11.48 7.25 -7.48
N LYS A 166 10.53 6.77 -6.67
CA LYS A 166 10.76 6.35 -5.29
C LYS A 166 10.52 4.86 -5.18
N PHE A 167 11.55 4.14 -4.74
CA PHE A 167 11.48 2.71 -4.52
C PHE A 167 11.12 2.35 -3.08
N TYR A 168 10.22 1.39 -2.93
CA TYR A 168 9.86 0.77 -1.66
C TYR A 168 9.91 -0.74 -1.84
N GLY A 169 10.58 -1.45 -0.96
CA GLY A 169 10.70 -2.90 -1.12
C GLY A 169 11.37 -3.58 0.05
N ASP A 170 11.08 -4.87 0.20
CA ASP A 170 11.70 -5.75 1.19
C ASP A 170 12.92 -6.50 0.60
N ILE A 171 13.58 -5.88 -0.39
CA ILE A 171 14.79 -6.39 -1.05
C ILE A 171 15.96 -5.43 -0.89
N ILE A 172 17.16 -5.99 -0.85
CA ILE A 172 18.40 -5.22 -0.85
C ILE A 172 18.85 -5.04 -2.29
N LEU A 173 18.72 -3.82 -2.80
CA LEU A 173 19.23 -3.44 -4.11
C LEU A 173 20.67 -2.92 -4.01
N PRO A 174 21.47 -2.99 -5.09
CA PRO A 174 22.78 -2.36 -5.15
C PRO A 174 22.69 -0.82 -5.05
N PHE A 175 21.59 -0.25 -5.55
CA PHE A 175 21.24 1.17 -5.42
C PHE A 175 19.71 1.31 -5.50
N ASN A 176 19.16 2.37 -4.89
CA ASN A 176 17.74 2.68 -5.02
C ASN A 176 17.51 3.54 -6.27
N PRO A 177 16.60 3.16 -7.17
CA PRO A 177 16.35 3.93 -8.38
C PRO A 177 15.68 5.26 -8.04
N THR A 178 16.17 6.32 -8.65
CA THR A 178 15.68 7.70 -8.50
C THR A 178 15.16 8.29 -9.80
N THR A 179 15.50 7.68 -10.94
CA THR A 179 15.03 8.06 -12.28
C THR A 179 14.19 6.96 -12.91
N TYR A 180 13.47 7.29 -13.99
CA TYR A 180 12.74 6.31 -14.77
C TYR A 180 13.65 5.20 -15.33
N GLU A 181 14.79 5.55 -15.91
CA GLU A 181 15.71 4.58 -16.54
C GLU A 181 16.32 3.62 -15.51
N GLU A 182 16.72 4.15 -14.35
CA GLU A 182 17.19 3.36 -13.22
C GLU A 182 16.13 2.38 -12.73
N ALA A 183 14.87 2.84 -12.61
CA ALA A 183 13.76 2.01 -12.18
C ALA A 183 13.50 0.85 -13.15
N VAL A 184 13.53 1.11 -14.45
CA VAL A 184 13.38 0.06 -15.48
C VAL A 184 14.53 -0.94 -15.42
N ARG A 185 15.77 -0.47 -15.21
CA ARG A 185 16.93 -1.36 -15.06
C ARG A 185 16.79 -2.26 -13.83
N VAL A 186 16.46 -1.67 -12.69
CA VAL A 186 16.22 -2.41 -11.44
C VAL A 186 15.08 -3.39 -11.61
N TYR A 187 14.00 -3.00 -12.30
CA TYR A 187 12.86 -3.87 -12.58
C TYR A 187 13.25 -5.09 -13.44
N LYS A 188 14.05 -4.90 -14.50
CA LYS A 188 14.53 -6.00 -15.37
C LYS A 188 15.37 -7.02 -14.58
N GLU A 189 16.19 -6.53 -13.67
CA GLU A 189 17.10 -7.34 -12.85
C GLU A 189 16.42 -7.83 -11.55
N LEU A 190 15.17 -7.42 -11.29
CA LEU A 190 14.46 -7.68 -10.04
C LEU A 190 14.49 -9.16 -9.64
N PRO A 191 14.22 -10.15 -10.52
CA PRO A 191 14.30 -11.56 -10.15
C PRO A 191 15.67 -12.00 -9.62
N SER A 192 16.76 -11.39 -10.10
CA SER A 192 18.12 -11.72 -9.65
C SER A 192 18.45 -11.18 -8.25
N TYR A 193 17.69 -10.18 -7.78
CA TYR A 193 17.84 -9.59 -6.44
C TYR A 193 17.06 -10.35 -5.37
N ILE A 194 16.12 -11.21 -5.77
CA ILE A 194 15.31 -11.99 -4.83
C ILE A 194 16.10 -13.24 -4.43
N LYS A 195 16.67 -13.21 -3.22
CA LYS A 195 17.48 -14.31 -2.69
C LYS A 195 16.60 -15.28 -1.91
N GLU A 196 16.85 -16.58 -2.13
CA GLU A 196 16.26 -17.64 -1.30
C GLU A 196 16.61 -17.41 0.19
N GLY A 197 15.62 -17.61 1.06
CA GLY A 197 15.75 -17.40 2.51
C GLY A 197 15.56 -15.95 2.99
N LYS A 198 15.35 -14.97 2.10
CA LYS A 198 15.00 -13.58 2.46
C LYS A 198 13.52 -13.23 2.27
N ALA A 199 12.69 -14.22 1.94
CA ALA A 199 11.27 -14.03 1.75
C ALA A 199 10.57 -13.65 3.08
N VAL A 200 9.73 -12.63 3.04
CA VAL A 200 8.91 -12.17 4.16
C VAL A 200 7.47 -12.68 3.99
N PRO A 201 6.67 -12.81 5.06
CA PRO A 201 5.23 -13.05 4.93
C PRO A 201 4.60 -11.93 4.09
N VAL A 202 3.87 -12.30 3.03
CA VAL A 202 3.18 -11.34 2.16
C VAL A 202 1.66 -11.50 2.21
N THR A 203 1.17 -12.73 2.36
CA THR A 203 -0.26 -13.05 2.56
C THR A 203 -0.40 -13.98 3.75
N VAL A 204 -1.36 -13.70 4.63
CA VAL A 204 -1.68 -14.56 5.77
C VAL A 204 -3.17 -14.89 5.77
N TRP A 205 -3.47 -16.17 5.99
CA TRP A 205 -4.81 -16.66 6.21
C TRP A 205 -5.02 -16.89 7.69
N LEU A 206 -6.06 -16.26 8.22
CA LEU A 206 -6.48 -16.34 9.61
C LEU A 206 -7.81 -17.09 9.66
N TYR A 207 -7.96 -18.00 10.59
CA TYR A 207 -9.22 -18.69 10.88
C TYR A 207 -9.72 -18.28 12.27
N PRO A 208 -11.02 -17.99 12.43
CA PRO A 208 -11.56 -17.50 13.69
C PRO A 208 -11.73 -18.65 14.69
N ILE A 209 -11.29 -18.45 15.93
CA ILE A 209 -11.34 -19.46 16.98
C ILE A 209 -12.78 -19.69 17.45
N HIS A 210 -13.55 -18.62 17.53
CA HIS A 210 -14.97 -18.64 17.81
C HIS A 210 -15.72 -18.55 16.46
N LYS A 211 -16.85 -19.23 16.31
CA LYS A 211 -17.65 -19.16 15.08
C LYS A 211 -19.09 -18.85 15.47
N ARG A 212 -19.50 -17.59 15.42
CA ARG A 212 -20.86 -17.16 15.74
C ARG A 212 -21.37 -16.15 14.72
N ILE A 213 -21.53 -16.61 13.48
CA ILE A 213 -22.21 -15.82 12.45
C ILE A 213 -23.73 -15.92 12.63
N THR A 214 -24.33 -14.91 13.24
CA THR A 214 -25.79 -14.69 13.24
C THR A 214 -26.21 -13.80 12.07
N PRO A 215 -27.49 -13.81 11.62
CA PRO A 215 -27.99 -12.87 10.62
C PRO A 215 -27.78 -11.40 11.02
N GLU A 216 -27.97 -11.08 12.30
CA GLU A 216 -27.73 -9.75 12.88
C GLU A 216 -26.26 -9.32 12.74
N ASN A 217 -25.32 -10.22 13.06
CA ASN A 217 -23.89 -9.97 12.89
C ASN A 217 -23.52 -9.71 11.42
N LYS A 218 -24.18 -10.37 10.45
CA LYS A 218 -23.95 -10.11 9.02
C LYS A 218 -24.38 -8.70 8.61
N VAL A 219 -25.52 -8.21 9.09
CA VAL A 219 -26.00 -6.86 8.78
C VAL A 219 -25.08 -5.80 9.39
N LEU A 220 -24.70 -5.96 10.66
CA LEU A 220 -23.73 -5.08 11.32
C LEU A 220 -22.40 -5.03 10.57
N GLN A 221 -21.91 -6.17 10.06
CA GLN A 221 -20.69 -6.22 9.25
C GLN A 221 -20.78 -5.41 7.96
N ILE A 222 -21.93 -5.39 7.28
CA ILE A 222 -22.11 -4.59 6.05
C ILE A 222 -22.08 -3.11 6.40
N ILE A 223 -22.84 -2.70 7.41
CA ILE A 223 -22.90 -1.31 7.89
C ILE A 223 -21.51 -0.83 8.32
N ASN A 224 -20.76 -1.67 9.03
CA ASN A 224 -19.41 -1.34 9.46
C ASN A 224 -18.46 -1.17 8.26
N LYS A 225 -18.55 -2.04 7.24
CA LYS A 225 -17.75 -1.90 6.02
C LYS A 225 -18.03 -0.59 5.28
N GLU A 226 -19.29 -0.18 5.18
CA GLU A 226 -19.67 1.09 4.55
C GLU A 226 -19.10 2.28 5.34
N LYS A 227 -19.29 2.31 6.66
CA LYS A 227 -18.70 3.34 7.54
C LYS A 227 -17.17 3.38 7.46
N MET A 228 -16.53 2.22 7.36
CA MET A 228 -15.08 2.14 7.22
C MET A 228 -14.62 2.77 5.91
N LYS A 229 -15.32 2.53 4.80
CA LYS A 229 -15.03 3.18 3.51
C LYS A 229 -15.23 4.69 3.58
N GLU A 230 -16.31 5.16 4.21
CA GLU A 230 -16.54 6.60 4.43
C GLU A 230 -15.40 7.24 5.24
N ALA A 231 -14.88 6.54 6.25
CA ALA A 231 -13.73 7.03 7.02
C ALA A 231 -12.44 7.11 6.18
N VAL A 232 -12.21 6.16 5.26
CA VAL A 232 -11.10 6.23 4.30
C VAL A 232 -11.24 7.45 3.39
N ILE A 233 -12.43 7.68 2.82
CA ILE A 233 -12.72 8.83 1.95
C ILE A 233 -12.51 10.15 2.71
N ALA A 234 -12.98 10.24 3.96
CA ALA A 234 -12.79 11.42 4.79
C ALA A 234 -11.30 11.72 5.04
N LEU A 235 -10.46 10.69 5.22
CA LEU A 235 -9.01 10.85 5.35
C LEU A 235 -8.34 11.31 4.05
N ASP A 236 -8.85 10.85 2.90
CA ASP A 236 -8.41 11.35 1.58
C ASP A 236 -8.81 12.82 1.36
N ASP A 237 -10.00 13.23 1.78
CA ASP A 237 -10.44 14.63 1.70
C ASP A 237 -9.58 15.56 2.56
N LEU A 238 -9.26 15.13 3.80
CA LEU A 238 -8.31 15.85 4.65
C LEU A 238 -6.94 15.97 3.97
N GLN A 239 -6.48 14.91 3.29
CA GLN A 239 -5.25 14.98 2.53
C GLN A 239 -5.32 16.00 1.38
N ARG A 240 -6.43 16.06 0.63
CA ARG A 240 -6.61 17.06 -0.44
C ARG A 240 -6.54 18.49 0.10
N ILE A 241 -7.02 18.72 1.32
CA ILE A 241 -6.89 20.01 2.01
C ILE A 241 -5.42 20.31 2.31
N PHE A 242 -4.64 19.35 2.82
CA PHE A 242 -3.20 19.54 3.05
C PHE A 242 -2.43 19.86 1.78
N VAL A 243 -2.70 19.14 0.69
CA VAL A 243 -2.08 19.39 -0.62
C VAL A 243 -2.42 20.81 -1.09
N SER A 244 -3.68 21.24 -0.94
CA SER A 244 -4.11 22.60 -1.28
C SER A 244 -3.38 23.66 -0.44
N CYS A 245 -3.18 23.40 0.86
CA CYS A 245 -2.40 24.28 1.72
C CYS A 245 -0.96 24.37 1.25
N ASN A 246 -0.31 23.23 0.95
CA ASN A 246 1.06 23.20 0.46
C ASN A 246 1.23 23.97 -0.86
N ASP A 247 0.27 23.85 -1.78
CA ASP A 247 0.26 24.61 -3.03
C ASP A 247 0.22 26.13 -2.76
N ILE A 248 -0.65 26.58 -1.85
CA ILE A 248 -0.73 27.99 -1.45
C ILE A 248 0.59 28.43 -0.78
N MET A 249 1.14 27.59 0.09
CA MET A 249 2.39 27.85 0.81
C MET A 249 3.61 27.97 -0.11
N SER A 250 3.56 27.33 -1.28
CA SER A 250 4.59 27.47 -2.32
C SER A 250 4.49 28.78 -3.12
N GLY A 251 3.38 29.52 -2.99
CA GLY A 251 3.09 30.71 -3.77
C GLY A 251 3.68 32.01 -3.21
N GLN A 252 3.90 32.99 -4.10
CA GLN A 252 4.46 34.30 -3.75
C GLN A 252 3.63 35.07 -2.70
N ALA A 253 2.29 34.95 -2.76
CA ALA A 253 1.40 35.59 -1.80
C ALA A 253 1.64 35.09 -0.37
N TYR A 254 1.88 33.79 -0.19
CA TYR A 254 2.21 33.24 1.13
C TYR A 254 3.58 33.71 1.63
N VAL A 255 4.57 33.80 0.73
CA VAL A 255 5.93 34.25 1.08
C VAL A 255 5.95 35.71 1.51
N HIS A 256 5.19 36.58 0.84
CA HIS A 256 5.31 38.03 0.99
C HIS A 256 4.23 38.71 1.81
N ILE A 257 3.08 38.07 2.06
CA ILE A 257 1.96 38.69 2.79
C ILE A 257 1.82 38.01 4.16
N PRO A 258 2.29 38.63 5.26
CA PRO A 258 2.30 38.02 6.59
C PRO A 258 0.93 37.54 7.07
N GLU A 259 -0.14 38.27 6.72
CA GLU A 259 -1.50 37.90 7.09
C GLU A 259 -1.95 36.60 6.41
N ILE A 260 -1.61 36.41 5.13
CA ILE A 260 -1.90 35.16 4.40
C ILE A 260 -1.11 34.02 5.02
N LYS A 261 0.19 34.21 5.26
CA LYS A 261 1.04 33.21 5.92
C LYS A 261 0.43 32.76 7.24
N PHE A 262 0.08 33.71 8.12
CA PHE A 262 -0.51 33.42 9.41
C PHE A 262 -1.83 32.64 9.30
N LYS A 263 -2.73 33.05 8.41
CA LYS A 263 -4.03 32.38 8.21
C LYS A 263 -3.86 30.95 7.70
N ILE A 264 -2.97 30.73 6.72
CA ILE A 264 -2.71 29.40 6.14
C ILE A 264 -2.02 28.50 7.16
N ASP A 265 -1.02 28.99 7.90
CA ASP A 265 -0.36 28.23 8.96
C ASP A 265 -1.35 27.81 10.04
N LYS A 266 -2.22 28.73 10.49
CA LYS A 266 -3.24 28.44 11.49
C LYS A 266 -4.23 27.39 10.97
N PHE A 267 -4.74 27.57 9.75
CA PHE A 267 -5.69 26.63 9.15
C PHE A 267 -5.08 25.23 9.00
N ARG A 268 -3.86 25.13 8.48
CA ARG A 268 -3.15 23.85 8.33
C ARG A 268 -2.97 23.12 9.66
N ARG A 269 -2.63 23.85 10.74
CA ARG A 269 -2.55 23.26 12.09
C ARG A 269 -3.91 22.79 12.60
N SER A 270 -4.98 23.52 12.36
CA SER A 270 -6.34 23.11 12.76
C SER A 270 -6.79 21.85 12.03
N VAL A 271 -6.51 21.75 10.72
CA VAL A 271 -6.80 20.53 9.94
C VAL A 271 -5.96 19.36 10.45
N GLN A 272 -4.71 19.59 10.85
CA GLN A 272 -3.85 18.57 11.44
C GLN A 272 -4.39 18.03 12.77
N HIS A 273 -4.78 18.92 13.69
CA HIS A 273 -5.38 18.49 14.95
C HIS A 273 -6.66 17.69 14.71
N PHE A 274 -7.53 18.18 13.81
CA PHE A 274 -8.75 17.46 13.46
C PHE A 274 -8.47 16.08 12.86
N GLN A 275 -7.48 15.94 11.98
CA GLN A 275 -7.11 14.64 11.42
C GLN A 275 -6.59 13.70 12.51
N GLU A 276 -5.73 14.17 13.41
CA GLU A 276 -5.20 13.38 14.53
C GLU A 276 -6.34 12.90 15.45
N ASP A 277 -7.24 13.80 15.85
CA ASP A 277 -8.42 13.48 16.66
C ASP A 277 -9.34 12.45 15.95
N PHE A 278 -9.58 12.64 14.65
CA PHE A 278 -10.40 11.73 13.85
C PHE A 278 -9.74 10.34 13.75
N GLN A 279 -8.44 10.28 13.49
CA GLN A 279 -7.68 9.03 13.43
C GLN A 279 -7.68 8.30 14.78
N ASP A 280 -7.62 9.01 15.90
CA ASP A 280 -7.72 8.43 17.24
C ASP A 280 -9.12 7.89 17.54
N GLN A 281 -10.17 8.61 17.14
CA GLN A 281 -11.55 8.11 17.26
C GLN A 281 -11.76 6.84 16.44
N VAL A 282 -11.30 6.81 15.19
CA VAL A 282 -11.35 5.62 14.34
C VAL A 282 -10.54 4.49 14.97
N ARG A 283 -9.32 4.75 15.47
CA ARG A 283 -8.49 3.73 16.13
C ARG A 283 -9.22 3.10 17.32
N ASN A 284 -9.86 3.92 18.16
CA ASN A 284 -10.64 3.45 19.31
C ASN A 284 -11.85 2.62 18.88
N TYR A 285 -12.55 3.03 17.82
CA TYR A 285 -13.63 2.24 17.23
C TYR A 285 -13.14 0.85 16.77
N LEU A 286 -12.01 0.80 16.05
CA LEU A 286 -11.43 -0.46 15.57
C LEU A 286 -10.97 -1.39 16.71
N LEU A 287 -10.52 -0.85 17.84
CA LEU A 287 -10.17 -1.66 19.02
C LEU A 287 -11.40 -2.30 19.66
N ASN A 288 -12.51 -1.57 19.71
CA ASN A 288 -13.78 -2.09 20.24
C ASN A 288 -14.39 -3.15 19.31
N GLU A 289 -14.28 -2.96 17.99
CA GLU A 289 -14.65 -3.97 16.99
C GLU A 289 -13.84 -5.25 17.18
N ASP A 290 -12.51 -5.20 17.32
CA ASP A 290 -11.67 -6.40 17.46
C ASP A 290 -11.98 -7.19 18.74
N ASN A 291 -12.36 -6.50 19.83
CA ASN A 291 -12.80 -7.13 21.07
C ASN A 291 -14.20 -7.77 20.98
N GLN A 292 -14.99 -7.38 19.97
CA GLN A 292 -16.32 -7.95 19.69
C GLN A 292 -16.29 -8.91 18.49
N SER A 293 -15.24 -8.88 17.67
CA SER A 293 -15.08 -9.67 16.45
C SER A 293 -14.60 -11.09 16.79
N THR A 294 -15.58 -11.97 17.01
CA THR A 294 -15.36 -13.42 17.04
C THR A 294 -15.30 -14.05 15.65
N ASP A 295 -15.45 -13.31 14.56
CA ASP A 295 -15.81 -13.90 13.28
C ASP A 295 -15.09 -13.25 12.11
N LYS A 296 -14.03 -13.91 11.60
CA LYS A 296 -13.67 -13.94 10.17
C LYS A 296 -12.64 -15.02 9.85
N CYS A 297 -12.77 -15.63 8.68
CA CYS A 297 -11.61 -16.19 8.00
C CYS A 297 -11.00 -15.03 7.19
N HIS A 298 -9.91 -14.44 7.64
CA HIS A 298 -9.29 -13.29 6.95
C HIS A 298 -8.20 -13.78 6.00
N ARG A 299 -8.24 -13.33 4.75
CA ARG A 299 -7.04 -13.29 3.89
C ARG A 299 -6.53 -11.86 3.92
N GLY A 300 -5.53 -11.59 4.74
CA GLY A 300 -4.88 -10.28 4.82
C GLY A 300 -3.51 -10.33 4.18
N ARG A 301 -3.16 -9.35 3.34
CA ARG A 301 -1.74 -9.16 2.97
C ARG A 301 -1.05 -8.48 4.15
N ILE A 302 -0.02 -9.12 4.71
CA ILE A 302 0.85 -8.49 5.70
C ILE A 302 1.99 -7.86 4.88
N ARG A 303 2.02 -6.54 4.80
CA ARG A 303 3.08 -5.77 4.15
C ARG A 303 3.76 -4.84 5.15
#